data_AF-A0A8T4MAK0-F1
#
_entry.id   AF-A0A8T4MAK0-F1
#
_cell.length_a   1.000
_cell.length_b   1.000
_cell.length_c   1.000
_cell.angle_alpha   90.00
_cell.angle_beta   90.00
_cell.angle_gamma   90.00
#
_symmetry.space_group_name_H-M   'P 1'
#
loop_
_entity.id
_entity.type
_entity.pdbx_description
1 polymer ?
#
loop_
_entity_poly.entity_id
_entity_poly.type
_entity_poly.pdbx_seq_one_letter_code
_entity_poly.pdbx_strand_id
1 'polypeptide(L)'
;YDKKIAKFVDGADLLISEASFDSSFKTKAKEYNHMTSEQAAEIAKAGKVKKLILMHLSQRYGKATKKLLDEAKKIFSKSSLAEDLDIVELN
;
A
#
# COMPACT_ATOMS: atom_id res chain seq x y z
N TYR A 1 2.99 -10.82 2.43
CA TYR A 1 3.51 -10.40 1.11
C TYR A 1 3.78 -11.61 0.24
N ASP A 2 3.05 -11.74 -0.87
CA ASP A 2 3.32 -12.72 -1.92
C ASP A 2 3.27 -11.99 -3.28
N LYS A 3 4.33 -12.11 -4.08
CA LYS A 3 4.40 -11.51 -5.42
C LYS A 3 3.32 -12.05 -6.37
N LYS A 4 2.77 -13.24 -6.10
CA LYS A 4 1.67 -13.82 -6.88
C LYS A 4 0.40 -12.97 -6.82
N ILE A 5 0.22 -12.14 -5.79
CA ILE A 5 -0.92 -11.22 -5.66
C ILE A 5 -1.03 -10.31 -6.89
N ALA A 6 0.09 -9.91 -7.49
CA ALA A 6 0.11 -9.07 -8.69
C ALA A 6 -0.72 -9.65 -9.84
N LYS A 7 -0.81 -10.98 -9.97
CA LYS A 7 -1.63 -11.63 -11.02
C LYS A 7 -3.13 -11.48 -10.79
N PHE A 8 -3.56 -11.36 -9.54
CA PHE A 8 -4.97 -11.22 -9.17
C PHE A 8 -5.47 -9.79 -9.33
N VAL A 9 -4.56 -8.82 -9.41
CA VAL A 9 -4.88 -7.39 -9.53
C VAL A 9 -4.44 -6.83 -10.89
N ASP A 10 -4.10 -7.69 -11.85
CA ASP A 10 -3.58 -7.26 -13.16
C ASP A 10 -4.59 -6.34 -13.88
N GLY A 11 -4.18 -5.11 -14.17
CA GLY A 11 -4.98 -4.13 -14.88
C GLY A 11 -6.11 -3.46 -14.08
N ALA A 12 -6.22 -3.71 -12.77
CA ALA A 12 -7.29 -3.14 -11.96
C ALA A 12 -7.25 -1.59 -11.94
N ASP A 13 -8.42 -0.94 -11.94
CA ASP A 13 -8.53 0.51 -11.82
C ASP A 13 -8.03 1.04 -10.47
N LEU A 14 -8.29 0.28 -9.41
CA LEU A 14 -7.92 0.62 -8.05
C LEU A 14 -7.51 -0.63 -7.28
N LEU A 15 -6.34 -0.56 -6.66
CA LEU A 15 -5.94 -1.46 -5.58
C LEU A 15 -6.01 -0.70 -4.27
N ILE A 16 -6.82 -1.20 -3.34
CA ILE A 16 -6.77 -0.77 -1.95
C ILE A 16 -6.04 -1.87 -1.17
N SER A 17 -4.92 -1.52 -0.55
CA SER A 17 -4.04 -2.48 0.12
C SER A 17 -3.72 -2.05 1.53
N GLU A 18 -3.59 -3.02 2.43
CA GLU A 18 -2.96 -2.78 3.71
C GLU A 18 -1.50 -2.34 3.52
N ALA A 19 -1.04 -1.48 4.43
CA ALA A 19 0.33 -0.98 4.49
C ALA A 19 0.70 -0.68 5.95
N SER A 20 0.54 -1.69 6.80
CA SER A 20 0.60 -1.53 8.26
C SER A 20 1.96 -1.03 8.75
N PHE A 21 3.03 -1.25 7.98
CA PHE A 21 4.41 -0.94 8.35
C PHE A 21 5.17 -0.16 7.27
N ASP A 22 6.19 0.59 7.69
CA ASP A 22 7.22 1.11 6.80
C ASP A 22 8.34 0.09 6.59
N SER A 23 9.20 0.35 5.60
CA SER A 23 10.29 -0.53 5.19
C SER A 23 11.24 -0.97 6.32
N SER A 24 11.46 -0.12 7.34
CA SER A 24 12.33 -0.43 8.48
C SER A 24 11.76 -1.52 9.40
N PHE A 25 10.47 -1.83 9.29
CA PHE A 25 9.79 -2.86 10.07
C PHE A 25 9.47 -4.13 9.28
N LYS A 26 10.11 -4.34 8.12
CA LYS A 26 9.84 -5.50 7.23
C LYS A 26 9.83 -6.87 7.94
N THR A 27 10.73 -7.10 8.89
CA THR A 27 10.77 -8.35 9.67
C THR A 27 9.52 -8.50 10.54
N LYS A 28 9.12 -7.44 11.26
CA LYS A 28 7.90 -7.44 12.09
C LYS A 28 6.63 -7.53 11.25
N ALA A 29 6.61 -6.89 10.08
CA ALA A 29 5.50 -7.01 9.15
C ALA A 29 5.30 -8.49 8.78
N LYS A 30 6.37 -9.21 8.44
CA LYS A 30 6.29 -10.65 8.16
C LYS A 30 5.84 -11.46 9.37
N GLU A 31 6.39 -11.21 10.55
CA GLU A 31 6.04 -11.91 11.80
C GLU A 31 4.55 -11.77 12.13
N TYR A 32 3.99 -10.58 11.95
CA TYR A 32 2.58 -10.29 12.18
C TYR A 32 1.68 -10.52 10.96
N ASN A 33 2.19 -11.17 9.91
CA ASN A 33 1.45 -11.45 8.67
C ASN A 33 0.88 -10.19 7.97
N HIS A 34 1.58 -9.07 8.10
CA HIS A 34 1.27 -7.80 7.46
C HIS A 34 2.22 -7.46 6.30
N MET A 35 1.96 -6.33 5.63
CA MET A 35 2.80 -5.78 4.57
C MET A 35 3.40 -4.43 4.94
N THR A 36 4.51 -4.12 4.28
CA THR A 36 5.03 -2.74 4.24
C THR A 36 4.36 -1.92 3.13
N SER A 37 4.39 -0.60 3.24
CA SER A 37 4.00 0.33 2.17
C SER A 37 4.75 0.07 0.85
N GLU A 38 6.04 -0.25 0.92
CA GLU A 38 6.83 -0.65 -0.26
C GLU A 38 6.27 -1.92 -0.92
N GLN A 39 5.93 -2.93 -0.12
CA GLN A 39 5.38 -4.19 -0.62
C GLN A 39 4.02 -4.00 -1.30
N ALA A 40 3.15 -3.14 -0.75
CA ALA A 40 1.90 -2.75 -1.40
C ALA A 40 2.16 -2.05 -2.75
N ALA A 41 3.13 -1.13 -2.80
CA ALA A 41 3.52 -0.44 -4.03
C ALA A 41 4.14 -1.35 -5.09
N GLU A 42 4.92 -2.35 -4.67
CA GLU A 42 5.46 -3.38 -5.58
C GLU A 42 4.35 -4.22 -6.22
N ILE A 43 3.34 -4.61 -5.44
CA ILE A 43 2.17 -5.36 -5.95
C ILE A 43 1.41 -4.50 -6.96
N ALA A 44 1.12 -3.24 -6.63
CA ALA A 44 0.43 -2.30 -7.52
C ALA A 44 1.17 -2.12 -8.85
N LYS A 45 2.48 -1.88 -8.78
CA LYS A 45 3.34 -1.72 -9.96
C LYS A 45 3.37 -2.98 -10.82
N ALA A 46 3.55 -4.15 -10.19
CA ALA A 46 3.63 -5.43 -10.90
C ALA A 46 2.30 -5.82 -11.54
N GLY A 47 1.17 -5.54 -10.87
CA GLY A 47 -0.17 -5.73 -11.40
C GLY A 47 -0.66 -4.62 -12.32
N LYS A 48 0.18 -3.63 -12.67
CA LYS A 48 -0.17 -2.55 -13.61
C LYS A 48 -1.48 -1.83 -13.26
N VAL A 49 -1.79 -1.72 -11.97
CA VAL A 49 -3.03 -1.07 -11.53
C VAL A 49 -3.01 0.41 -11.86
N LYS A 50 -4.17 1.05 -12.02
CA LYS A 50 -4.21 2.48 -12.33
C LYS A 50 -3.98 3.35 -11.09
N LYS A 51 -4.44 2.93 -9.91
CA LYS A 51 -4.29 3.66 -8.63
C LYS A 51 -4.04 2.69 -7.46
N LEU A 52 -3.25 3.14 -6.48
CA LEU A 52 -3.03 2.45 -5.20
C LEU A 52 -3.50 3.35 -4.06
N ILE A 53 -4.32 2.81 -3.15
CA ILE A 53 -4.67 3.44 -1.88
C ILE A 53 -4.12 2.58 -0.76
N LEU A 54 -3.29 3.17 0.11
CA LEU A 54 -2.77 2.53 1.31
C LEU A 54 -3.77 2.72 2.45
N MET A 55 -4.18 1.62 3.09
CA MET A 55 -5.06 1.61 4.26
C MET A 55 -4.49 0.72 5.37
N HIS A 56 -5.25 0.57 6.47
CA HIS A 56 -4.89 -0.29 7.61
C HIS A 56 -3.49 0.06 8.17
N LEU A 57 -3.30 1.33 8.49
CA LEU A 57 -2.02 1.87 8.94
C LEU A 57 -1.86 1.66 10.45
N SER A 58 -0.67 1.24 10.90
CA SER A 58 -0.42 1.08 12.34
C SER A 58 -0.50 2.42 13.08
N GLN A 59 -1.22 2.46 14.19
CA GLN A 59 -1.35 3.64 15.06
C GLN A 59 0.00 4.22 15.52
N ARG A 60 1.07 3.42 15.55
CA ARG A 60 2.45 3.87 15.82
C ARG A 60 2.87 5.11 15.03
N TYR A 61 2.34 5.29 13.83
CA TYR A 61 2.69 6.40 12.97
C TYR A 61 1.94 7.67 13.35
N GLY A 62 0.79 7.59 14.02
CA GLY A 62 -0.02 8.76 14.39
C GLY A 62 -0.19 9.71 13.18
N LYS A 63 0.29 10.95 13.32
CA LYS A 63 0.29 11.97 12.25
C LYS A 63 1.42 11.81 11.22
N ALA A 64 2.37 10.91 11.44
CA ALA A 64 3.55 10.69 10.60
C ALA A 64 3.35 9.61 9.52
N THR A 65 2.10 9.36 9.08
CA THR A 65 1.77 8.42 8.00
C THR A 65 2.34 8.84 6.63
N LYS A 66 2.74 10.10 6.48
CA LYS A 66 3.44 10.62 5.29
C LYS A 66 4.65 9.76 4.90
N LYS A 67 5.37 9.20 5.89
CA LYS A 67 6.51 8.30 5.62
C LYS A 67 6.10 7.09 4.77
N LEU A 68 4.97 6.47 5.08
CA LEU A 68 4.44 5.31 4.35
C LEU A 68 4.12 5.69 2.90
N LEU A 69 3.48 6.84 2.72
CA LEU A 69 3.16 7.36 1.40
C LEU A 69 4.41 7.67 0.57
N ASP A 70 5.40 8.33 1.17
CA ASP A 70 6.64 8.69 0.49
C ASP A 70 7.41 7.43 0.04
N GLU A 71 7.44 6.36 0.85
CA GLU A 71 8.02 5.07 0.48
C GLU A 71 7.27 4.42 -0.69
N ALA A 72 5.94 4.35 -0.62
CA ALA A 72 5.15 3.79 -1.71
C ALA A 72 5.31 4.58 -3.01
N LYS A 73 5.31 5.92 -2.95
CA LYS A 73 5.46 6.80 -4.13
C LYS A 73 6.81 6.67 -4.83
N LYS A 74 7.88 6.26 -4.13
CA LYS A 74 9.18 5.95 -4.76
C LYS A 74 9.10 4.75 -5.71
N ILE A 75 8.18 3.82 -5.46
CA ILE A 75 8.00 2.59 -6.25
C ILE A 75 6.86 2.77 -7.26
N PHE A 76 5.74 3.33 -6.81
CA PHE A 76 4.51 3.53 -7.58
C PHE A 76 3.91 4.91 -7.28
N SER A 77 4.14 5.87 -8.18
CA SER A 77 3.80 7.29 -7.96
C SER A 77 2.30 7.57 -7.81
N LYS A 78 1.44 6.71 -8.36
CA LYS A 78 -0.03 6.81 -8.29
C LYS A 78 -0.60 6.23 -6.98
N SER A 79 0.08 6.52 -5.87
CA SER A 79 -0.28 6.09 -4.52
C SER A 79 -0.87 7.24 -3.71
N SER A 80 -1.89 6.96 -2.90
CA SER A 80 -2.44 7.86 -1.88
C SER A 80 -2.69 7.11 -0.55
N LEU A 81 -2.94 7.85 0.53
CA LEU A 81 -3.42 7.30 1.79
C LEU A 81 -4.94 7.37 1.80
N ALA A 82 -5.59 6.36 2.39
CA ALA A 82 -6.98 6.49 2.80
C ALA A 82 -7.06 7.33 4.08
N GLU A 83 -8.06 8.19 4.16
CA GLU A 83 -8.54 8.85 5.37
C GLU A 83 -9.90 8.27 5.79
N ASP A 84 -10.24 8.45 7.07
CA ASP A 84 -11.54 8.01 7.57
C ASP A 84 -12.66 8.75 6.82
N LEU A 85 -13.65 7.99 6.35
CA LEU A 85 -14.79 8.48 5.56
C LEU A 85 -14.45 8.92 4.13
N ASP A 86 -13.27 8.57 3.61
CA ASP A 86 -12.93 8.80 2.21
C ASP A 86 -13.93 8.13 1.25
N ILE A 87 -14.29 8.86 0.18
CA ILE A 87 -15.10 8.37 -0.93
C ILE A 87 -14.24 8.39 -2.19
N VAL A 88 -14.21 7.27 -2.90
CA VAL A 88 -13.42 7.11 -4.14
C VAL A 88 -14.34 6.70 -5.27
N GLU A 89 -14.42 7.54 -6.29
CA GLU A 89 -15.12 7.25 -7.53
C GLU A 89 -14.17 6.59 -8.55
N LEU A 90 -14.66 5.55 -9.21
CA LEU A 90 -13.98 4.88 -10.30
C LEU A 90 -14.60 5.34 -11.64
N ASN A 91 -13.72 5.59 -12.61
CA ASN A 91 -14.10 6.00 -13.97
C ASN A 91 -14.10 4.80 -14.91
#